data_AF-A0A7K1Y015-F1
#
_entry.id   AF-A0A7K1Y015-F1
#
_cell.length_a   1.000
_cell.length_b   1.000
_cell.length_c   1.000
_cell.angle_alpha   90.00
_cell.angle_beta   90.00
_cell.angle_gamma   90.00
#
_symmetry.space_group_name_H-M   'P 1'
#
loop_
_entity.id
_entity.type
_entity.pdbx_description
1 polymer ?
#
loop_
_entity_poly.entity_id
_entity_poly.type
_entity_poly.pdbx_seq_one_letter_code
_entity_poly.pdbx_strand_id
1 'polypeptide(L)'
;MKQLTFKLLLAIGVITLLGAGCKKDKIDTSVKGIALAKTTATLKVGETQTLTYTIFPENAANKNTTWSTSDATVATIDKGVVTAVKPGSATITITTEEGAQKATCAVVVTKSDAITVTGNVEGTWAKYSVINVTGHIRVPAGKTLTIQEGVEVNIGTGGQDANNTKIEWVVEGSLYIKGTSASPVLISVSAAERTAANTFKRLWGGIIGSAACPEMLIDNAIIEYTGAITTATSPSVTAGLFKAGGGEGMVAFNTNNPQGKYVVQNTTFRSTGEDAIYVQGGSCIFTNNTFYAIGEAGGEAINVKAGCKVDAAYNLMYSVNTNAFKLSNSGSSATRAQAQINAYNNTIVASGWRRDPNGPKGGSVWAEKGALVNVYNNLVINAMFRTKAPSWQKDATDGPDLNSKIDYNYYAAGAQTSAVPQHIANGTANGYDGFKTGVKDAVYGAHDISGTAAGDKDPLFVNFPFATNGLLDFAYTSTWNFHLKAGSPALTGAKTDVVPYFITTGVTVNGTTYKSPAASAFFGAFGTN
;
A
#
# COMPACT_ATOMS: atom_id res chain seq x y z
N MET A 1 -122.64 12.27 -8.06
CA MET A 1 -122.97 11.25 -9.08
C MET A 1 -121.64 10.69 -9.58
N LYS A 2 -121.22 9.44 -9.40
CA LYS A 2 -121.86 8.13 -9.16
C LYS A 2 -121.01 7.37 -8.11
N GLN A 3 -121.60 6.97 -6.98
CA GLN A 3 -121.79 5.57 -6.58
C GLN A 3 -121.14 4.50 -7.47
N LEU A 4 -120.23 3.68 -6.91
CA LEU A 4 -120.54 2.29 -6.59
C LEU A 4 -119.51 1.69 -5.62
N THR A 5 -120.06 1.09 -4.57
CA THR A 5 -119.46 0.37 -3.45
C THR A 5 -119.13 -1.09 -3.82
N PHE A 6 -118.05 -1.66 -3.28
CA PHE A 6 -118.04 -3.07 -2.88
C PHE A 6 -116.98 -3.35 -1.78
N LYS A 7 -117.49 -3.69 -0.57
CA LYS A 7 -117.12 -4.78 0.37
C LYS A 7 -115.72 -5.42 0.21
N LEU A 8 -114.99 -5.92 1.20
CA LEU A 8 -115.12 -6.17 2.64
C LEU A 8 -113.91 -7.09 2.92
N LEU A 9 -113.09 -6.81 3.94
CA LEU A 9 -112.65 -7.75 5.00
C LEU A 9 -111.33 -7.29 5.62
N LEU A 10 -111.38 -7.21 6.93
CA LEU A 10 -110.30 -6.96 7.87
C LEU A 10 -109.44 -8.23 8.00
N ALA A 11 -108.12 -8.10 7.85
CA ALA A 11 -107.16 -9.07 8.38
C ALA A 11 -105.88 -8.34 8.80
N ILE A 12 -105.60 -8.40 10.10
CA ILE A 12 -104.44 -7.84 10.76
C ILE A 12 -103.20 -8.64 10.31
N GLY A 13 -102.28 -7.98 9.62
CA GLY A 13 -100.99 -8.52 9.22
C GLY A 13 -99.87 -7.69 9.84
N VAL A 14 -99.08 -8.34 10.70
CA VAL A 14 -97.90 -7.83 11.39
C VAL A 14 -96.98 -7.07 10.43
N ILE A 15 -96.70 -5.80 10.72
CA ILE A 15 -95.67 -5.01 10.04
C ILE A 15 -94.31 -5.53 10.53
N THR A 16 -93.71 -6.45 9.78
CA THR A 16 -92.26 -6.70 9.87
C THR A 16 -91.55 -5.48 9.33
N LEU A 17 -90.95 -4.68 10.21
CA LEU A 17 -89.87 -3.76 9.85
C LEU A 17 -88.76 -4.58 9.19
N LEU A 18 -88.64 -4.45 7.87
CA LEU A 18 -87.40 -4.75 7.16
C LEU A 18 -86.37 -3.72 7.62
N GLY A 19 -85.65 -4.03 8.70
CA GLY A 19 -84.38 -3.43 8.99
C GLY A 19 -83.42 -3.78 7.85
N ALA A 20 -83.30 -2.89 6.87
CA ALA A 20 -82.12 -2.85 6.02
C ALA A 20 -80.94 -2.54 6.94
N GLY A 21 -80.37 -3.58 7.54
CA GLY A 21 -79.12 -3.49 8.24
C GLY A 21 -78.07 -3.09 7.21
N CYS A 22 -77.66 -1.83 7.22
CA CYS A 22 -76.35 -1.45 6.70
C CYS A 22 -75.36 -2.40 7.37
N LYS A 23 -74.82 -3.36 6.60
CA LYS A 23 -73.56 -3.99 6.99
C LYS A 23 -72.59 -2.81 7.14
N LYS A 24 -72.10 -2.55 8.35
CA LYS A 24 -70.93 -1.68 8.51
C LYS A 24 -69.85 -2.34 7.66
N ASP A 25 -69.51 -1.73 6.53
CA ASP A 25 -68.34 -2.13 5.78
C ASP A 25 -67.17 -2.11 6.77
N LYS A 26 -66.55 -3.28 6.95
CA LYS A 26 -65.33 -3.37 7.75
C LYS A 26 -64.32 -2.49 7.03
N ILE A 27 -63.96 -1.36 7.62
CA ILE A 27 -62.89 -0.50 7.10
C ILE A 27 -61.63 -1.37 7.01
N ASP A 28 -61.12 -1.60 5.81
CA ASP A 28 -59.89 -2.36 5.58
C ASP A 28 -58.71 -1.51 6.06
N THR A 29 -58.04 -1.98 7.11
CA THR A 29 -56.87 -1.35 7.72
C THR A 29 -55.59 -2.14 7.44
N SER A 30 -55.59 -3.06 6.47
CA SER A 30 -54.37 -3.80 6.10
C SER A 30 -53.46 -2.95 5.23
N VAL A 31 -52.15 -3.09 5.43
CA VAL A 31 -51.13 -2.43 4.61
C VAL A 31 -51.21 -2.87 3.15
N LYS A 32 -51.25 -1.91 2.23
CA LYS A 32 -51.26 -2.10 0.77
C LYS A 32 -49.99 -1.59 0.08
N GLY A 33 -49.22 -0.72 0.74
CA GLY A 33 -47.98 -0.20 0.16
C GLY A 33 -47.20 0.69 1.11
N ILE A 34 -45.97 0.98 0.72
CA ILE A 34 -45.08 1.93 1.38
C ILE A 34 -44.33 2.73 0.33
N ALA A 35 -44.13 4.02 0.55
CA ALA A 35 -43.36 4.89 -0.33
C ALA A 35 -42.34 5.70 0.46
N LEU A 36 -41.14 5.87 -0.08
CA LEU A 36 -40.13 6.78 0.44
C LEU A 36 -40.27 8.16 -0.21
N ALA A 37 -40.06 9.22 0.57
CA ALA A 37 -40.01 10.58 0.05
C ALA A 37 -38.78 10.84 -0.83
N LYS A 38 -37.69 10.09 -0.60
CA LYS A 38 -36.47 10.11 -1.43
C LYS A 38 -36.11 8.68 -1.84
N THR A 39 -35.95 8.47 -3.14
CA THR A 39 -35.54 7.20 -3.74
C THR A 39 -34.07 7.20 -4.20
N THR A 40 -33.40 8.35 -4.14
CA THR A 40 -31.96 8.48 -4.37
C THR A 40 -31.33 9.49 -3.40
N ALA A 41 -30.06 9.28 -3.07
CA ALA A 41 -29.24 10.23 -2.30
C ALA A 41 -27.77 10.12 -2.71
N THR A 42 -27.10 11.28 -2.83
CA THR A 42 -25.64 11.35 -2.94
C THR A 42 -25.10 12.00 -1.68
N LEU A 43 -24.23 11.30 -0.96
CA LEU A 43 -23.67 11.75 0.33
C LEU A 43 -22.15 11.71 0.28
N LYS A 44 -21.50 12.66 0.93
CA LYS A 44 -20.06 12.55 1.21
C LYS A 44 -19.84 11.70 2.46
N VAL A 45 -18.68 11.07 2.58
CA VAL A 45 -18.32 10.32 3.80
C VAL A 45 -18.52 11.19 5.05
N GLY A 46 -19.20 10.64 6.05
CA GLY A 46 -19.54 11.31 7.30
C GLY A 46 -20.87 12.09 7.28
N GLU A 47 -21.45 12.37 6.10
CA GLU A 47 -22.77 12.99 6.01
C GLU A 47 -23.88 11.99 6.37
N THR A 48 -25.02 12.54 6.78
CA THR A 48 -26.23 11.78 7.11
C THR A 48 -27.42 12.25 6.30
N GLN A 49 -28.37 11.34 6.04
CA GLN A 49 -29.63 11.64 5.37
C GLN A 49 -30.78 10.90 6.05
N THR A 50 -31.75 11.64 6.56
CA THR A 50 -33.00 11.07 7.06
C THR A 50 -33.93 10.73 5.89
N LEU A 51 -34.37 9.49 5.82
CA LEU A 51 -35.39 9.02 4.88
C LEU A 51 -36.74 8.95 5.59
N THR A 52 -37.71 9.69 5.06
CA THR A 52 -39.10 9.64 5.52
C THR A 52 -39.93 8.77 4.58
N TYR A 53 -40.98 8.15 5.12
CA TYR A 53 -41.85 7.24 4.39
C TYR A 53 -43.33 7.42 4.74
N THR A 54 -44.21 6.94 3.86
CA THR A 54 -45.66 6.91 4.04
C THR A 54 -46.16 5.49 3.77
N ILE A 55 -47.03 4.97 4.66
CA ILE A 55 -47.69 3.67 4.52
C ILE A 55 -49.12 3.90 4.03
N PHE A 56 -49.57 3.07 3.08
CA PHE A 56 -50.90 3.13 2.50
C PHE A 56 -51.71 1.87 2.85
N PRO A 57 -53.02 2.01 3.15
CA PRO A 57 -53.73 3.27 3.36
C PRO A 57 -53.28 3.94 4.68
N GLU A 58 -53.53 5.25 4.82
CA GLU A 58 -53.05 6.03 5.98
C GLU A 58 -53.60 5.50 7.33
N ASN A 59 -54.77 4.88 7.31
CA ASN A 59 -55.41 4.24 8.46
C ASN A 59 -54.95 2.78 8.70
N ALA A 60 -53.85 2.33 8.09
CA ALA A 60 -53.32 0.99 8.33
C ALA A 60 -53.06 0.74 9.83
N ALA A 61 -53.48 -0.44 10.32
CA ALA A 61 -53.44 -0.78 11.75
C ALA A 61 -52.03 -1.10 12.24
N ASN A 62 -51.23 -1.85 11.46
CA ASN A 62 -49.83 -2.10 11.75
C ASN A 62 -48.93 -1.22 10.86
N LYS A 63 -48.21 -0.28 11.48
CA LYS A 63 -47.26 0.62 10.79
C LYS A 63 -45.79 0.29 11.10
N ASN A 64 -45.51 -0.87 11.69
CA ASN A 64 -44.16 -1.30 12.00
C ASN A 64 -43.36 -1.53 10.72
N THR A 65 -42.10 -1.13 10.74
CA THR A 65 -41.18 -1.26 9.62
C THR A 65 -39.80 -1.69 10.08
N THR A 66 -39.06 -2.30 9.16
CA THR A 66 -37.65 -2.66 9.33
C THR A 66 -36.83 -2.02 8.22
N TRP A 67 -35.59 -1.63 8.56
CA TRP A 67 -34.64 -1.06 7.62
C TRP A 67 -33.49 -2.03 7.38
N SER A 68 -32.98 -2.06 6.15
CA SER A 68 -31.75 -2.77 5.80
C SER A 68 -30.94 -2.00 4.76
N THR A 69 -29.66 -2.35 4.66
CA THR A 69 -28.72 -1.83 3.65
C THR A 69 -28.11 -3.00 2.89
N SER A 70 -27.87 -2.84 1.59
CA SER A 70 -27.16 -3.83 0.79
C SER A 70 -25.67 -3.94 1.14
N ASP A 71 -25.09 -2.87 1.68
CA ASP A 71 -23.68 -2.81 2.07
C ASP A 71 -23.47 -1.80 3.22
N ALA A 72 -23.32 -2.33 4.43
CA ALA A 72 -23.08 -1.53 5.63
C ALA A 72 -21.67 -0.91 5.67
N THR A 73 -20.73 -1.39 4.86
CA THR A 73 -19.40 -0.78 4.74
C THR A 73 -19.43 0.53 3.95
N VAL A 74 -20.45 0.69 3.08
CA VAL A 74 -20.67 1.91 2.28
C VAL A 74 -21.64 2.87 2.98
N ALA A 75 -22.81 2.39 3.40
CA ALA A 75 -23.80 3.19 4.10
C ALA A 75 -24.58 2.37 5.13
N THR A 76 -24.68 2.90 6.35
CA THR A 76 -25.49 2.31 7.43
C THR A 76 -26.82 3.02 7.54
N ILE A 77 -27.81 2.37 8.16
CA ILE A 77 -29.08 3.00 8.50
C ILE A 77 -29.52 2.61 9.91
N ASP A 78 -29.91 3.61 10.70
CA ASP A 78 -30.58 3.42 11.99
C ASP A 78 -31.83 4.30 12.03
N LYS A 79 -32.99 3.67 12.27
CA LYS A 79 -34.30 4.35 12.40
C LYS A 79 -34.58 5.40 11.31
N GLY A 80 -34.25 5.10 10.06
CA GLY A 80 -34.45 6.01 8.92
C GLY A 80 -33.31 6.99 8.66
N VAL A 81 -32.30 7.07 9.53
CA VAL A 81 -31.12 7.93 9.35
C VAL A 81 -30.02 7.13 8.66
N VAL A 82 -29.75 7.45 7.40
CA VAL A 82 -28.61 6.91 6.64
C VAL A 82 -27.34 7.64 7.06
N THR A 83 -26.25 6.93 7.32
CA THR A 83 -24.92 7.49 7.56
C THR A 83 -23.93 6.97 6.51
N ALA A 84 -23.26 7.87 5.80
CA ALA A 84 -22.27 7.55 4.77
C ALA A 84 -20.92 7.15 5.39
N VAL A 85 -20.40 5.98 5.01
CA VAL A 85 -19.22 5.35 5.64
C VAL A 85 -18.00 5.32 4.73
N LYS A 86 -18.17 4.88 3.48
CA LYS A 86 -17.10 4.68 2.48
C LYS A 86 -17.62 4.99 1.07
N PRO A 87 -16.80 5.57 0.17
CA PRO A 87 -17.20 5.77 -1.21
C PRO A 87 -17.65 4.48 -1.89
N GLY A 88 -18.78 4.52 -2.58
CA GLY A 88 -19.42 3.34 -3.16
C GLY A 88 -20.91 3.54 -3.39
N SER A 89 -21.63 2.45 -3.62
CA SER A 89 -23.09 2.49 -3.76
C SER A 89 -23.74 1.44 -2.85
N ALA A 90 -24.81 1.84 -2.19
CA ALA A 90 -25.62 0.96 -1.35
C ALA A 90 -27.11 1.22 -1.61
N THR A 91 -27.93 0.19 -1.47
CA THR A 91 -29.39 0.33 -1.53
C THR A 91 -29.95 0.16 -0.13
N ILE A 92 -30.66 1.19 0.32
CA ILE A 92 -31.40 1.18 1.57
C ILE A 92 -32.82 0.68 1.29
N THR A 93 -33.28 -0.29 2.05
CA THR A 93 -34.63 -0.86 1.92
C THR A 93 -35.41 -0.67 3.21
N ILE A 94 -36.64 -0.15 3.09
CA ILE A 94 -37.64 -0.22 4.16
C ILE A 94 -38.65 -1.31 3.81
N THR A 95 -39.01 -2.14 4.79
CA THR A 95 -40.00 -3.21 4.64
C THR A 95 -41.06 -3.10 5.74
N THR A 96 -42.34 -3.13 5.37
CA THR A 96 -43.44 -3.22 6.34
C THR A 96 -43.50 -4.62 6.95
N GLU A 97 -43.80 -4.71 8.25
CA GLU A 97 -43.98 -6.02 8.90
C GLU A 97 -45.24 -6.72 8.37
N GLU A 98 -46.35 -5.98 8.24
CA GLU A 98 -47.58 -6.47 7.63
C GLU A 98 -47.48 -6.39 6.10
N GLY A 99 -47.69 -7.53 5.42
CA GLY A 99 -47.76 -7.61 3.95
C GLY A 99 -46.42 -7.48 3.21
N ALA A 100 -45.29 -7.35 3.93
CA ALA A 100 -43.93 -7.31 3.38
C ALA A 100 -43.72 -6.32 2.22
N GLN A 101 -44.42 -5.18 2.25
CA GLN A 101 -44.30 -4.13 1.23
C GLN A 101 -42.96 -3.43 1.36
N LYS A 102 -42.35 -3.07 0.23
CA LYS A 102 -40.99 -2.52 0.19
C LYS A 102 -40.91 -1.19 -0.55
N ALA A 103 -40.03 -0.32 -0.07
CA ALA A 103 -39.52 0.83 -0.81
C ALA A 103 -38.00 0.92 -0.66
N THR A 104 -37.34 1.47 -1.66
CA THR A 104 -35.87 1.52 -1.72
C THR A 104 -35.34 2.92 -2.01
N CYS A 105 -34.17 3.23 -1.46
CA CYS A 105 -33.39 4.41 -1.79
C CYS A 105 -31.97 3.99 -2.24
N ALA A 106 -31.58 4.39 -3.44
CA ALA A 106 -30.22 4.20 -3.95
C ALA A 106 -29.31 5.30 -3.41
N VAL A 107 -28.31 4.92 -2.61
CA VAL A 107 -27.34 5.82 -1.99
C VAL A 107 -26.00 5.69 -2.70
N VAL A 108 -25.47 6.81 -3.17
CA VAL A 108 -24.11 6.92 -3.71
C VAL A 108 -23.27 7.71 -2.70
N VAL A 109 -22.19 7.11 -2.21
CA VAL A 109 -21.25 7.78 -1.31
C VAL A 109 -20.02 8.22 -2.10
N THR A 110 -19.61 9.47 -1.91
CA THR A 110 -18.39 10.06 -2.50
C THR A 110 -17.37 10.43 -1.42
N LYS A 111 -16.14 10.75 -1.84
CA LYS A 111 -15.11 11.25 -0.92
C LYS A 111 -15.56 12.55 -0.24
N SER A 112 -15.00 12.83 0.93
CA SER A 112 -15.21 14.11 1.60
C SER A 112 -14.59 15.26 0.80
N ASP A 113 -14.93 16.49 1.17
CA ASP A 113 -14.36 17.68 0.52
C ASP A 113 -12.84 17.68 0.60
N ALA A 114 -12.23 18.18 -0.48
CA ALA A 114 -10.78 18.29 -0.58
C ALA A 114 -10.26 19.40 0.34
N ILE A 115 -9.19 19.10 1.07
CA ILE A 115 -8.49 20.06 1.92
C ILE A 115 -7.19 20.45 1.22
N THR A 116 -6.90 21.74 1.11
CA THR A 116 -5.63 22.23 0.57
C THR A 116 -4.68 22.59 1.71
N VAL A 117 -3.42 22.12 1.64
CA VAL A 117 -2.42 22.31 2.69
C VAL A 117 -1.07 22.78 2.14
N THR A 118 -0.36 23.55 2.96
CA THR A 118 1.03 23.97 2.79
C THR A 118 1.59 24.39 4.16
N GLY A 119 2.91 24.35 4.35
CA GLY A 119 3.55 24.70 5.62
C GLY A 119 3.39 23.63 6.71
N ASN A 120 3.17 24.04 7.94
CA ASN A 120 3.06 23.11 9.07
C ASN A 120 1.73 22.34 9.03
N VAL A 121 1.80 21.02 9.17
CA VAL A 121 0.65 20.11 9.20
C VAL A 121 0.70 19.23 10.45
N GLU A 122 -0.46 19.01 11.07
CA GLU A 122 -0.64 18.15 12.24
C GLU A 122 -2.11 17.68 12.34
N GLY A 123 -2.41 16.83 13.33
CA GLY A 123 -3.75 16.33 13.58
C GLY A 123 -4.08 15.07 12.78
N THR A 124 -5.31 14.96 12.27
CA THR A 124 -5.79 13.80 11.52
C THR A 124 -6.34 14.21 10.17
N TRP A 125 -5.86 13.58 9.11
CA TRP A 125 -6.52 13.56 7.81
C TRP A 125 -7.50 12.39 7.79
N ALA A 126 -8.79 12.72 7.80
CA ALA A 126 -9.88 11.78 7.99
C ALA A 126 -10.01 10.81 6.81
N LYS A 127 -10.46 9.59 7.09
CA LYS A 127 -10.60 8.53 6.10
C LYS A 127 -11.39 8.99 4.86
N TYR A 128 -10.96 8.53 3.68
CA TYR A 128 -11.58 8.85 2.39
C TYR A 128 -11.63 10.35 2.03
N SER A 129 -10.78 11.18 2.64
CA SER A 129 -10.59 12.57 2.23
C SER A 129 -9.59 12.72 1.08
N VAL A 130 -9.64 13.87 0.43
CA VAL A 130 -8.64 14.28 -0.57
C VAL A 130 -7.82 15.44 0.02
N ILE A 131 -6.51 15.33 -0.03
CA ILE A 131 -5.59 16.34 0.49
C ILE A 131 -4.75 16.87 -0.68
N ASN A 132 -4.92 18.14 -1.04
CA ASN A 132 -4.13 18.79 -2.08
C ASN A 132 -2.97 19.54 -1.43
N VAL A 133 -1.74 19.08 -1.67
CA VAL A 133 -0.53 19.71 -1.15
C VAL A 133 0.00 20.67 -2.21
N THR A 134 -0.06 21.98 -1.94
CA THR A 134 0.30 23.02 -2.92
C THR A 134 1.66 23.67 -2.66
N GLY A 135 2.29 23.38 -1.52
CA GLY A 135 3.68 23.71 -1.26
C GLY A 135 4.34 22.78 -0.27
N HIS A 136 5.59 23.07 0.11
CA HIS A 136 6.31 22.28 1.10
C HIS A 136 5.48 22.08 2.36
N ILE A 137 5.49 20.87 2.91
CA ILE A 137 4.82 20.56 4.17
C ILE A 137 5.79 20.03 5.21
N ARG A 138 5.48 20.32 6.47
CA ARG A 138 6.29 19.92 7.62
C ARG A 138 5.40 19.40 8.74
N VAL A 139 5.75 18.26 9.33
CA VAL A 139 5.22 17.85 10.64
C VAL A 139 6.21 18.34 11.69
N PRO A 140 5.92 19.43 12.45
CA PRO A 140 6.91 20.01 13.37
C PRO A 140 7.27 19.08 14.53
N ALA A 141 8.44 19.30 15.13
CA ALA A 141 8.87 18.56 16.31
C ALA A 141 7.81 18.63 17.44
N GLY A 142 7.56 17.48 18.08
CA GLY A 142 6.53 17.35 19.12
C GLY A 142 5.08 17.35 18.61
N LYS A 143 4.85 17.52 17.30
CA LYS A 143 3.52 17.37 16.69
C LYS A 143 3.36 16.00 16.06
N THR A 144 2.11 15.66 15.74
CA THR A 144 1.74 14.38 15.13
C THR A 144 0.80 14.63 13.97
N LEU A 145 1.02 13.92 12.87
CA LEU A 145 0.07 13.80 11.78
C LEU A 145 -0.35 12.34 11.60
N THR A 146 -1.65 12.07 11.66
CA THR A 146 -2.25 10.77 11.35
C THR A 146 -3.04 10.86 10.04
N ILE A 147 -2.84 9.90 9.14
CA ILE A 147 -3.54 9.80 7.87
C ILE A 147 -4.27 8.48 7.86
N GLN A 148 -5.60 8.55 7.83
CA GLN A 148 -6.46 7.38 7.89
C GLN A 148 -6.64 6.73 6.51
N GLU A 149 -7.23 5.55 6.51
CA GLU A 149 -7.43 4.75 5.30
C GLU A 149 -8.18 5.47 4.18
N GLY A 150 -7.83 5.13 2.94
CA GLY A 150 -8.45 5.66 1.73
C GLY A 150 -8.24 7.15 1.47
N VAL A 151 -7.43 7.85 2.29
CA VAL A 151 -7.00 9.22 1.99
C VAL A 151 -6.19 9.24 0.70
N GLU A 152 -6.48 10.20 -0.16
CA GLU A 152 -5.68 10.51 -1.35
C GLU A 152 -4.98 11.85 -1.16
N VAL A 153 -3.66 11.81 -1.05
CA VAL A 153 -2.79 12.98 -0.96
C VAL A 153 -2.24 13.27 -2.35
N ASN A 154 -2.70 14.37 -2.94
CA ASN A 154 -2.30 14.89 -4.23
C ASN A 154 -1.21 15.95 -4.05
N ILE A 155 0.03 15.62 -4.40
CA ILE A 155 1.18 16.51 -4.35
C ILE A 155 1.25 17.32 -5.65
N GLY A 156 1.27 18.65 -5.53
CA GLY A 156 1.49 19.54 -6.66
C GLY A 156 2.89 19.36 -7.27
N THR A 157 2.97 19.41 -8.59
CA THR A 157 4.21 19.18 -9.36
C THR A 157 4.90 20.48 -9.79
N GLY A 158 4.24 21.62 -9.56
CA GLY A 158 4.77 22.95 -9.84
C GLY A 158 6.04 23.25 -9.02
N GLY A 159 6.95 24.01 -9.63
CA GLY A 159 8.09 24.57 -8.91
C GLY A 159 7.63 25.53 -7.81
N GLN A 160 8.26 25.44 -6.64
CA GLN A 160 7.92 26.20 -5.43
C GLN A 160 8.64 27.55 -5.36
N ASP A 161 9.63 27.77 -6.23
CA ASP A 161 10.46 28.95 -6.29
C ASP A 161 11.09 29.11 -7.69
N ALA A 162 11.94 30.12 -7.85
CA ALA A 162 12.67 30.39 -9.08
C ALA A 162 13.67 29.28 -9.48
N ASN A 163 14.04 28.39 -8.55
CA ASN A 163 14.90 27.25 -8.82
C ASN A 163 14.10 26.01 -9.25
N ASN A 164 12.77 26.13 -9.38
CA ASN A 164 11.86 25.03 -9.66
C ASN A 164 11.97 23.90 -8.61
N THR A 165 12.25 24.25 -7.35
CA THR A 165 12.29 23.31 -6.24
C THR A 165 10.94 22.59 -6.15
N LYS A 166 10.94 21.26 -6.04
CA LYS A 166 9.69 20.49 -5.93
C LYS A 166 9.22 20.39 -4.49
N ILE A 167 7.93 20.10 -4.32
CA ILE A 167 7.35 19.93 -2.97
C ILE A 167 8.08 18.83 -2.22
N GLU A 168 8.37 19.11 -0.96
CA GLU A 168 8.99 18.18 -0.01
C GLU A 168 8.11 18.06 1.22
N TRP A 169 8.14 16.87 1.83
CA TRP A 169 7.46 16.60 3.08
C TRP A 169 8.49 16.27 4.16
N VAL A 170 8.79 17.25 5.01
CA VAL A 170 9.73 17.09 6.12
C VAL A 170 8.99 16.63 7.37
N VAL A 171 9.49 15.62 8.06
CA VAL A 171 8.92 15.10 9.30
C VAL A 171 9.93 15.32 10.42
N GLU A 172 9.56 16.13 11.40
CA GLU A 172 10.32 16.39 12.63
C GLU A 172 9.59 15.88 13.87
N GLY A 173 8.26 15.80 13.80
CA GLY A 173 7.39 15.10 14.76
C GLY A 173 7.12 13.65 14.37
N SER A 174 5.94 13.14 14.70
CA SER A 174 5.52 11.76 14.38
C SER A 174 4.56 11.72 13.19
N LEU A 175 4.71 10.71 12.32
CA LEU A 175 3.82 10.49 11.17
C LEU A 175 3.22 9.08 11.19
N TYR A 176 1.91 8.98 11.07
CA TYR A 176 1.19 7.71 11.03
C TYR A 176 0.31 7.62 9.79
N ILE A 177 0.77 6.90 8.77
CA ILE A 177 -0.01 6.56 7.58
C ILE A 177 -0.64 5.18 7.82
N LYS A 178 -1.97 5.15 7.93
CA LYS A 178 -2.76 4.00 8.38
C LYS A 178 -3.81 3.61 7.34
N GLY A 179 -3.39 3.01 6.25
CA GLY A 179 -4.28 2.41 5.26
C GLY A 179 -4.79 1.04 5.67
N THR A 180 -5.58 0.45 4.77
CA THR A 180 -5.94 -0.97 4.80
C THR A 180 -5.76 -1.56 3.41
N SER A 181 -5.66 -2.88 3.27
CA SER A 181 -5.50 -3.52 1.95
C SER A 181 -6.65 -3.19 0.99
N ALA A 182 -7.86 -3.01 1.53
CA ALA A 182 -9.06 -2.63 0.79
C ALA A 182 -9.17 -1.10 0.56
N SER A 183 -8.40 -0.28 1.26
CA SER A 183 -8.45 1.18 1.20
C SER A 183 -7.09 1.76 1.58
N PRO A 184 -6.06 1.57 0.73
CA PRO A 184 -4.73 2.06 1.03
C PRO A 184 -4.72 3.59 1.05
N VAL A 185 -3.77 4.18 1.78
CA VAL A 185 -3.49 5.62 1.64
C VAL A 185 -2.67 5.81 0.36
N LEU A 186 -3.16 6.67 -0.53
CA LEU A 186 -2.44 7.02 -1.75
C LEU A 186 -1.72 8.36 -1.54
N ILE A 187 -0.41 8.39 -1.76
CA ILE A 187 0.40 9.61 -1.74
C ILE A 187 1.11 9.72 -3.09
N SER A 188 0.61 10.63 -3.92
CA SER A 188 0.99 10.72 -5.33
C SER A 188 0.77 12.13 -5.86
N VAL A 189 1.20 12.38 -7.09
CA VAL A 189 0.65 13.45 -7.94
C VAL A 189 -0.80 13.18 -8.33
N SER A 190 -1.45 14.19 -8.93
CA SER A 190 -2.84 14.12 -9.37
C SER A 190 -3.14 12.92 -10.28
N ALA A 191 -4.39 12.46 -10.31
CA ALA A 191 -4.82 11.36 -11.18
C ALA A 191 -4.44 11.55 -12.67
N ALA A 192 -4.50 12.78 -13.17
CA ALA A 192 -4.16 13.11 -14.56
C ALA A 192 -2.65 12.96 -14.86
N GLU A 193 -1.79 13.11 -13.85
CA GLU A 193 -0.33 13.03 -13.99
C GLU A 193 0.22 11.62 -13.75
N ARG A 194 -0.59 10.69 -13.25
CA ARG A 194 -0.21 9.28 -13.04
C ARG A 194 -0.20 8.48 -14.34
N THR A 195 0.74 8.83 -15.21
CA THR A 195 0.88 8.23 -16.55
C THR A 195 2.18 7.44 -16.66
N ALA A 196 2.24 6.52 -17.64
CA ALA A 196 3.46 5.78 -17.95
C ALA A 196 4.62 6.72 -18.39
N ALA A 197 4.30 7.81 -19.10
CA ALA A 197 5.28 8.82 -19.53
C ALA A 197 5.91 9.58 -18.35
N ASN A 198 5.21 9.64 -17.22
CA ASN A 198 5.69 10.27 -16.00
C ASN A 198 6.49 9.33 -15.09
N THR A 199 6.62 8.05 -15.44
CA THR A 199 7.49 7.12 -14.70
C THR A 199 8.89 7.70 -14.64
N PHE A 200 9.49 7.72 -13.45
CA PHE A 200 10.83 8.28 -13.20
C PHE A 200 10.97 9.81 -13.35
N LYS A 201 9.88 10.57 -13.60
CA LYS A 201 9.97 12.03 -13.78
C LYS A 201 10.20 12.84 -12.52
N ARG A 202 10.32 12.20 -11.35
CA ARG A 202 10.76 12.85 -10.10
C ARG A 202 9.90 14.07 -9.73
N LEU A 203 8.59 13.87 -9.70
CA LEU A 203 7.60 14.96 -9.69
C LEU A 203 7.47 15.65 -8.33
N TRP A 204 7.91 14.99 -7.25
CA TRP A 204 8.02 15.56 -5.91
C TRP A 204 9.13 14.87 -5.10
N GLY A 205 9.51 15.44 -3.96
CA GLY A 205 10.67 14.99 -3.18
C GLY A 205 10.48 13.60 -2.59
N GLY A 206 9.58 13.49 -1.62
CA GLY A 206 9.35 12.29 -0.81
C GLY A 206 9.05 12.67 0.64
N ILE A 207 9.01 11.67 1.52
CA ILE A 207 8.75 11.80 2.96
C ILE A 207 10.09 11.71 3.72
N ILE A 208 10.50 12.81 4.35
CA ILE A 208 11.86 13.00 4.83
C ILE A 208 11.90 13.18 6.34
N GLY A 209 12.27 12.12 7.05
CA GLY A 209 12.47 12.16 8.50
C GLY A 209 13.77 12.87 8.89
N SER A 210 13.68 13.97 9.63
CA SER A 210 14.85 14.65 10.18
C SER A 210 15.43 13.88 11.38
N ALA A 211 16.55 14.38 11.93
CA ALA A 211 17.11 13.84 13.16
C ALA A 211 16.19 14.03 14.40
N ALA A 212 15.20 14.93 14.32
CA ALA A 212 14.21 15.14 15.39
C ALA A 212 13.06 14.14 15.34
N CYS A 213 12.79 13.52 14.17
CA CYS A 213 11.67 12.60 13.99
C CYS A 213 11.82 11.37 14.90
N PRO A 214 10.95 11.17 15.90
CA PRO A 214 11.08 10.06 16.84
C PRO A 214 10.54 8.76 16.28
N GLU A 215 9.50 8.81 15.44
CA GLU A 215 8.86 7.62 14.92
C GLU A 215 8.01 7.89 13.67
N MET A 216 7.89 6.87 12.82
CA MET A 216 6.92 6.84 11.72
C MET A 216 6.33 5.45 11.53
N LEU A 217 5.03 5.41 11.25
CA LEU A 217 4.32 4.22 10.76
C LEU A 217 3.84 4.50 9.34
N ILE A 218 4.16 3.59 8.42
CA ILE A 218 3.54 3.53 7.09
C ILE A 218 3.01 2.12 6.89
N ASP A 219 1.69 1.98 6.95
CA ASP A 219 1.01 0.70 6.79
C ASP A 219 -0.06 0.82 5.70
N ASN A 220 -0.03 -0.11 4.73
CA ASN A 220 -0.97 -0.16 3.61
C ASN A 220 -1.06 1.18 2.83
N ALA A 221 0.08 1.64 2.31
CA ALA A 221 0.16 2.84 1.49
C ALA A 221 0.62 2.57 0.05
N ILE A 222 0.37 3.52 -0.84
CA ILE A 222 0.97 3.59 -2.18
C ILE A 222 1.68 4.94 -2.28
N ILE A 223 2.99 4.91 -2.51
CA ILE A 223 3.85 6.09 -2.62
C ILE A 223 4.52 6.07 -4.00
N GLU A 224 4.29 7.12 -4.79
CA GLU A 224 4.72 7.12 -6.20
C GLU A 224 5.18 8.47 -6.75
N TYR A 225 5.97 8.42 -7.83
CA TYR A 225 6.49 9.57 -8.58
C TYR A 225 7.43 10.50 -7.79
N THR A 226 8.11 9.96 -6.78
CA THR A 226 9.08 10.68 -5.94
C THR A 226 10.46 10.82 -6.59
N GLY A 227 11.34 11.51 -5.89
CA GLY A 227 12.77 11.57 -6.19
C GLY A 227 13.23 12.87 -6.83
N ALA A 228 12.53 13.97 -6.58
CA ALA A 228 12.89 15.29 -7.08
C ALA A 228 14.39 15.60 -6.88
N ILE A 229 14.99 16.24 -7.88
CA ILE A 229 16.37 16.72 -7.79
C ILE A 229 16.39 17.87 -6.78
N THR A 230 17.32 17.80 -5.82
CA THR A 230 17.47 18.85 -4.82
C THR A 230 18.06 20.14 -5.42
N THR A 231 17.64 21.25 -4.85
CA THR A 231 18.14 22.61 -5.12
C THR A 231 18.72 23.20 -3.84
N ALA A 232 19.41 24.34 -3.93
CA ALA A 232 19.91 25.03 -2.73
C ALA A 232 18.80 25.48 -1.76
N THR A 233 17.57 25.64 -2.25
CA THR A 233 16.40 26.10 -1.49
C THR A 233 15.48 24.97 -1.03
N SER A 234 15.81 23.72 -1.38
CA SER A 234 15.14 22.52 -0.90
C SER A 234 15.10 22.46 0.64
N PRO A 235 13.92 22.27 1.29
CA PRO A 235 13.83 22.15 2.74
C PRO A 235 14.78 21.11 3.35
N SER A 236 14.96 19.98 2.68
CA SER A 236 15.91 18.93 3.08
C SER A 236 17.37 19.39 3.03
N VAL A 237 17.75 20.19 2.04
CA VAL A 237 19.09 20.76 1.89
C VAL A 237 19.35 21.84 2.93
N THR A 238 18.40 22.75 3.13
CA THR A 238 18.50 23.79 4.16
C THR A 238 18.55 23.20 5.58
N ALA A 239 17.94 22.04 5.79
CA ALA A 239 18.03 21.26 7.02
C ALA A 239 19.32 20.41 7.14
N GLY A 240 20.22 20.44 6.15
CA GLY A 240 21.46 19.67 6.14
C GLY A 240 21.27 18.15 6.01
N LEU A 241 20.12 17.70 5.52
CA LEU A 241 19.80 16.28 5.35
C LEU A 241 20.31 15.74 4.01
N PHE A 242 20.26 16.57 2.97
CA PHE A 242 20.71 16.26 1.62
C PHE A 242 21.63 17.37 1.10
N LYS A 243 22.42 17.07 0.07
CA LYS A 243 23.23 18.07 -0.62
C LYS A 243 22.43 18.73 -1.74
N ALA A 244 22.84 19.94 -2.13
CA ALA A 244 22.24 20.66 -3.24
C ALA A 244 22.82 20.20 -4.58
N GLY A 245 21.96 19.96 -5.58
CA GLY A 245 22.35 19.83 -6.99
C GLY A 245 23.24 18.63 -7.31
N GLY A 246 23.75 18.58 -8.55
CA GLY A 246 24.64 17.50 -9.02
C GLY A 246 23.91 16.23 -9.51
N GLY A 247 22.59 16.28 -9.69
CA GLY A 247 21.79 15.12 -10.09
C GLY A 247 21.49 14.15 -8.95
N GLU A 248 21.89 14.46 -7.71
CA GLU A 248 21.46 13.75 -6.52
C GLU A 248 19.96 14.00 -6.31
N GLY A 249 19.14 12.98 -6.51
CA GLY A 249 17.71 13.08 -6.24
C GLY A 249 17.39 12.76 -4.78
N MET A 250 16.26 13.26 -4.32
CA MET A 250 15.68 12.84 -3.06
C MET A 250 15.18 11.40 -3.13
N VAL A 251 14.82 10.83 -1.99
CA VAL A 251 14.32 9.45 -1.89
C VAL A 251 12.82 9.45 -1.56
N ALA A 252 12.12 8.36 -1.83
CA ALA A 252 10.68 8.30 -1.51
C ALA A 252 10.41 8.38 0.00
N PHE A 253 11.25 7.72 0.80
CA PHE A 253 11.20 7.70 2.25
C PHE A 253 12.61 7.73 2.86
N ASN A 254 12.83 8.64 3.83
CA ASN A 254 14.09 8.76 4.57
C ASN A 254 13.95 8.75 6.09
N THR A 255 14.98 8.27 6.78
CA THR A 255 15.18 8.48 8.22
C THR A 255 16.58 9.00 8.54
N ASN A 256 16.68 9.85 9.57
CA ASN A 256 17.97 10.38 10.02
C ASN A 256 18.21 10.30 11.55
N ASN A 257 17.24 9.89 12.37
CA ASN A 257 17.39 9.80 13.82
C ASN A 257 17.91 8.41 14.25
N PRO A 258 19.12 8.29 14.84
CA PRO A 258 19.65 7.02 15.34
C PRO A 258 18.77 6.32 16.39
N GLN A 259 17.97 7.08 17.13
CA GLN A 259 17.05 6.56 18.16
C GLN A 259 15.61 6.42 17.64
N GLY A 260 15.39 6.74 16.36
CA GLY A 260 14.07 6.71 15.75
C GLY A 260 13.50 5.31 15.61
N LYS A 261 12.17 5.20 15.53
CA LYS A 261 11.42 3.95 15.42
C LYS A 261 10.54 3.96 14.18
N TYR A 262 10.83 3.08 13.23
CA TYR A 262 10.22 3.18 11.89
C TYR A 262 9.66 1.84 11.45
N VAL A 263 8.39 1.82 11.10
CA VAL A 263 7.71 0.63 10.58
C VAL A 263 7.11 0.97 9.23
N VAL A 264 7.55 0.27 8.18
CA VAL A 264 6.97 0.37 6.84
C VAL A 264 6.53 -1.02 6.41
N GLN A 265 5.22 -1.23 6.33
CA GLN A 265 4.67 -2.53 5.99
C GLN A 265 3.50 -2.45 5.01
N ASN A 266 3.31 -3.52 4.25
CA ASN A 266 2.21 -3.66 3.28
C ASN A 266 2.13 -2.49 2.28
N THR A 267 3.26 -1.84 1.99
CA THR A 267 3.31 -0.58 1.24
C THR A 267 3.89 -0.79 -0.15
N THR A 268 3.31 -0.13 -1.15
CA THR A 268 3.83 -0.11 -2.50
C THR A 268 4.62 1.16 -2.75
N PHE A 269 5.89 1.03 -3.14
CA PHE A 269 6.69 2.10 -3.73
C PHE A 269 6.81 1.86 -5.23
N ARG A 270 6.52 2.88 -6.04
CA ARG A 270 6.65 2.75 -7.49
C ARG A 270 6.92 4.04 -8.23
N SER A 271 7.43 3.90 -9.45
CA SER A 271 7.66 5.03 -10.37
C SER A 271 8.56 6.12 -9.77
N THR A 272 9.47 5.75 -8.86
CA THR A 272 10.37 6.66 -8.15
C THR A 272 11.63 6.87 -8.99
N GLY A 273 12.13 8.10 -9.12
CA GLY A 273 13.34 8.36 -9.91
C GLY A 273 14.66 8.09 -9.16
N GLU A 274 14.59 7.63 -7.92
CA GLU A 274 15.68 7.41 -6.96
C GLU A 274 15.33 6.27 -6.00
N ASP A 275 16.19 6.04 -4.98
CA ASP A 275 15.93 5.11 -3.88
C ASP A 275 14.49 5.24 -3.34
N ALA A 276 13.82 4.10 -3.14
CA ALA A 276 12.53 4.09 -2.49
C ALA A 276 12.69 4.32 -0.98
N ILE A 277 13.46 3.47 -0.29
CA ILE A 277 13.78 3.62 1.12
C ILE A 277 15.27 3.88 1.27
N TYR A 278 15.63 5.00 1.89
CA TYR A 278 17.00 5.25 2.37
C TYR A 278 16.94 5.51 3.87
N VAL A 279 17.68 4.76 4.68
CA VAL A 279 17.69 4.97 6.13
C VAL A 279 19.09 5.15 6.67
N GLN A 280 19.26 6.14 7.55
CA GLN A 280 20.49 6.41 8.28
C GLN A 280 20.15 6.77 9.73
N GLY A 281 20.08 5.75 10.58
CA GLY A 281 19.57 5.86 11.93
C GLY A 281 18.20 5.19 12.12
N GLY A 282 18.07 4.48 13.24
CA GLY A 282 16.79 4.02 13.77
C GLY A 282 16.64 2.50 13.83
N SER A 283 15.64 2.06 14.60
CA SER A 283 15.15 0.69 14.61
C SER A 283 14.03 0.55 13.58
N CYS A 284 14.26 -0.26 12.54
CA CYS A 284 13.40 -0.31 11.37
C CYS A 284 12.86 -1.72 11.10
N ILE A 285 11.55 -1.82 10.84
CA ILE A 285 10.89 -3.02 10.31
C ILE A 285 10.34 -2.69 8.92
N PHE A 286 10.84 -3.38 7.89
CA PHE A 286 10.40 -3.22 6.50
C PHE A 286 9.85 -4.53 5.96
N THR A 287 8.52 -4.71 6.00
CA THR A 287 7.91 -6.01 5.71
C THR A 287 6.75 -5.98 4.73
N ASN A 288 6.60 -7.02 3.90
CA ASN A 288 5.46 -7.16 2.98
C ASN A 288 5.31 -5.99 2.00
N ASN A 289 6.39 -5.27 1.69
CA ASN A 289 6.33 -4.13 0.78
C ASN A 289 6.55 -4.60 -0.66
N THR A 290 5.99 -3.85 -1.60
CA THR A 290 6.17 -4.06 -3.04
C THR A 290 6.90 -2.88 -3.65
N PHE A 291 7.96 -3.16 -4.40
CA PHE A 291 8.79 -2.17 -5.06
C PHE A 291 8.83 -2.47 -6.56
N TYR A 292 8.50 -1.51 -7.40
CA TYR A 292 8.71 -1.64 -8.84
C TYR A 292 8.90 -0.33 -9.56
N ALA A 293 9.63 -0.36 -10.68
CA ALA A 293 10.03 0.85 -11.39
C ALA A 293 10.68 1.86 -10.42
N ILE A 294 11.75 1.42 -9.76
CA ILE A 294 12.52 2.21 -8.79
C ILE A 294 13.84 2.64 -9.44
N GLY A 295 14.11 3.94 -9.47
CA GLY A 295 15.35 4.56 -9.96
C GLY A 295 15.42 4.77 -11.48
N GLU A 296 15.89 5.94 -11.94
CA GLU A 296 16.07 6.28 -13.38
C GLU A 296 17.48 5.98 -13.90
N ALA A 297 18.50 6.60 -13.30
CA ALA A 297 19.93 6.40 -13.60
C ALA A 297 20.64 5.58 -12.50
N GLY A 298 20.00 5.50 -11.33
CA GLY A 298 20.35 4.72 -10.17
C GLY A 298 19.12 4.68 -9.25
N GLY A 299 19.17 3.82 -8.24
CA GLY A 299 18.11 3.72 -7.24
C GLY A 299 18.02 2.30 -6.67
N GLU A 300 17.80 2.24 -5.37
CA GLU A 300 17.65 1.03 -4.59
C GLU A 300 16.25 0.89 -4.01
N ALA A 301 15.77 -0.34 -3.79
CA ALA A 301 14.51 -0.54 -3.09
C ALA A 301 14.69 -0.17 -1.62
N ILE A 302 15.74 -0.72 -0.99
CA ILE A 302 16.10 -0.46 0.39
C ILE A 302 17.61 -0.21 0.49
N ASN A 303 17.96 1.02 0.86
CA ASN A 303 19.33 1.49 1.07
C ASN A 303 19.54 1.79 2.57
N VAL A 304 20.32 0.95 3.25
CA VAL A 304 20.60 1.07 4.68
C VAL A 304 22.01 1.61 4.90
N LYS A 305 22.11 2.58 5.82
CA LYS A 305 23.34 3.24 6.26
C LYS A 305 23.58 3.05 7.77
N ALA A 306 24.67 3.64 8.27
CA ALA A 306 25.02 3.59 9.68
C ALA A 306 23.94 4.17 10.62
N GLY A 307 23.94 3.68 11.84
CA GLY A 307 22.99 4.01 12.90
C GLY A 307 21.69 3.21 12.84
N CYS A 308 21.54 2.33 11.86
CA CYS A 308 20.34 1.52 11.68
C CYS A 308 20.47 0.14 12.31
N LYS A 309 19.35 -0.35 12.86
CA LYS A 309 19.10 -1.77 13.10
C LYS A 309 17.83 -2.17 12.35
N VAL A 310 17.94 -3.04 11.36
CA VAL A 310 16.89 -3.28 10.36
C VAL A 310 16.56 -4.77 10.24
N ASP A 311 15.27 -5.09 10.28
CA ASP A 311 14.74 -6.33 9.69
C ASP A 311 13.97 -5.97 8.42
N ALA A 312 14.40 -6.50 7.27
CA ALA A 312 13.73 -6.35 5.98
C ALA A 312 13.32 -7.72 5.43
N ALA A 313 12.02 -8.01 5.42
CA ALA A 313 11.56 -9.35 5.08
C ALA A 313 10.25 -9.39 4.30
N TYR A 314 10.05 -10.46 3.53
CA TYR A 314 8.81 -10.68 2.78
C TYR A 314 8.48 -9.56 1.78
N ASN A 315 9.50 -8.84 1.29
CA ASN A 315 9.30 -7.80 0.28
C ASN A 315 9.38 -8.39 -1.13
N LEU A 316 8.58 -7.85 -2.05
CA LEU A 316 8.69 -8.06 -3.50
C LEU A 316 9.41 -6.89 -4.14
N MET A 317 10.50 -7.15 -4.86
CA MET A 317 11.33 -6.13 -5.49
C MET A 317 11.53 -6.44 -6.96
N TYR A 318 10.79 -5.76 -7.84
CA TYR A 318 10.77 -6.00 -9.27
C TYR A 318 11.41 -4.84 -10.05
N SER A 319 12.37 -5.14 -10.92
CA SER A 319 13.00 -4.16 -11.82
C SER A 319 13.46 -2.90 -11.08
N VAL A 320 14.19 -3.10 -10.00
CA VAL A 320 14.91 -2.02 -9.31
C VAL A 320 16.16 -1.69 -10.12
N ASN A 321 16.48 -0.41 -10.26
CA ASN A 321 17.51 0.03 -11.20
C ASN A 321 18.90 -0.52 -10.85
N THR A 322 19.38 -0.24 -9.64
CA THR A 322 20.72 -0.66 -9.20
C THR A 322 20.66 -1.94 -8.36
N ASN A 323 20.15 -1.85 -7.13
CA ASN A 323 20.09 -2.98 -6.22
C ASN A 323 18.71 -3.08 -5.61
N ALA A 324 18.22 -4.29 -5.41
CA ALA A 324 17.12 -4.49 -4.45
C ALA A 324 17.56 -3.98 -3.06
N PHE A 325 18.75 -4.39 -2.61
CA PHE A 325 19.32 -3.93 -1.34
C PHE A 325 20.70 -3.31 -1.50
N LYS A 326 20.92 -2.15 -0.87
CA LYS A 326 22.25 -1.65 -0.56
C LYS A 326 22.43 -1.58 0.95
N LEU A 327 23.35 -2.38 1.47
CA LEU A 327 23.57 -2.58 2.89
C LEU A 327 24.96 -2.06 3.25
N SER A 328 25.04 -0.85 3.80
CA SER A 328 26.30 -0.13 3.98
C SER A 328 26.41 0.42 5.39
N ASN A 329 27.62 0.47 5.94
CA ASN A 329 27.89 1.23 7.16
C ASN A 329 28.46 2.64 6.87
N SER A 330 28.25 3.15 5.64
CA SER A 330 28.58 4.55 5.32
C SER A 330 27.87 5.51 6.28
N GLY A 331 28.58 6.54 6.72
CA GLY A 331 28.06 7.51 7.69
C GLY A 331 28.26 7.11 9.16
N SER A 332 28.99 6.03 9.43
CA SER A 332 29.38 5.62 10.79
C SER A 332 30.25 6.69 11.46
N SER A 333 30.01 6.92 12.74
CA SER A 333 30.75 7.90 13.56
C SER A 333 30.63 7.53 15.03
N ALA A 334 31.26 8.30 15.92
CA ALA A 334 31.12 8.10 17.37
C ALA A 334 29.66 8.20 17.86
N THR A 335 28.78 8.86 17.11
CA THR A 335 27.35 9.04 17.44
C THR A 335 26.41 8.23 16.56
N ARG A 336 26.94 7.50 15.57
CA ARG A 336 26.18 6.63 14.66
C ARG A 336 26.81 5.24 14.65
N ALA A 337 26.19 4.35 15.43
CA ALA A 337 26.61 2.97 15.56
C ALA A 337 26.62 2.21 14.22
N GLN A 338 27.26 1.04 14.21
CA GLN A 338 27.30 0.17 13.05
C GLN A 338 25.89 -0.17 12.53
N ALA A 339 25.72 -0.17 11.20
CA ALA A 339 24.53 -0.70 10.56
C ALA A 339 24.41 -2.21 10.82
N GLN A 340 23.28 -2.65 11.37
CA GLN A 340 22.93 -4.06 11.59
C GLN A 340 21.69 -4.41 10.77
N ILE A 341 21.78 -5.39 9.86
CA ILE A 341 20.70 -5.71 8.92
C ILE A 341 20.45 -7.22 8.86
N ASN A 342 19.20 -7.63 9.06
CA ASN A 342 18.70 -8.90 8.56
C ASN A 342 17.83 -8.66 7.31
N ALA A 343 18.17 -9.29 6.19
CA ALA A 343 17.38 -9.30 4.97
C ALA A 343 17.00 -10.75 4.63
N TYR A 344 15.74 -11.12 4.85
CA TYR A 344 15.32 -12.51 4.69
C TYR A 344 13.96 -12.72 4.05
N ASN A 345 13.78 -13.85 3.36
CA ASN A 345 12.51 -14.19 2.71
C ASN A 345 12.01 -13.09 1.77
N ASN A 346 12.89 -12.38 1.04
CA ASN A 346 12.47 -11.42 0.01
C ASN A 346 12.47 -12.06 -1.38
N THR A 347 11.56 -11.64 -2.26
CA THR A 347 11.54 -12.03 -3.67
C THR A 347 12.07 -10.87 -4.52
N ILE A 348 13.23 -11.07 -5.15
CA ILE A 348 13.94 -10.08 -5.97
C ILE A 348 13.91 -10.53 -7.42
N VAL A 349 13.39 -9.68 -8.30
CA VAL A 349 13.07 -10.02 -9.69
C VAL A 349 13.65 -8.96 -10.63
N ALA A 350 14.43 -9.38 -11.63
CA ALA A 350 14.90 -8.51 -12.71
C ALA A 350 15.61 -7.21 -12.25
N SER A 351 16.25 -7.23 -11.09
CA SER A 351 16.92 -6.06 -10.52
C SER A 351 18.34 -5.88 -11.09
N GLY A 352 18.78 -4.64 -11.29
CA GLY A 352 20.14 -4.27 -11.71
C GLY A 352 20.33 -3.97 -13.20
N TRP A 353 19.34 -4.29 -14.03
CA TRP A 353 19.51 -4.24 -15.49
C TRP A 353 19.40 -2.85 -16.11
N ARG A 354 18.85 -1.86 -15.40
CA ARG A 354 18.56 -0.53 -15.96
C ARG A 354 19.66 0.52 -15.70
N ARG A 355 20.75 0.13 -15.02
CA ARG A 355 21.85 1.01 -14.63
C ARG A 355 22.87 1.21 -15.76
N ASP A 356 23.60 2.33 -15.75
CA ASP A 356 24.81 2.51 -16.56
C ASP A 356 25.82 1.36 -16.34
N PRO A 357 26.15 0.61 -17.40
CA PRO A 357 26.93 -0.62 -17.34
C PRO A 357 28.44 -0.42 -17.16
N ASN A 358 29.01 0.79 -17.19
CA ASN A 358 30.47 0.99 -17.11
C ASN A 358 31.12 0.64 -15.76
N GLY A 359 30.36 0.16 -14.79
CA GLY A 359 30.90 -0.43 -13.57
C GLY A 359 29.85 -1.31 -12.90
N PRO A 360 29.75 -2.62 -13.24
CA PRO A 360 28.65 -3.48 -12.81
C PRO A 360 28.62 -3.69 -11.28
N LYS A 361 28.05 -2.69 -10.61
CA LYS A 361 27.75 -2.64 -9.19
C LYS A 361 26.32 -3.10 -9.00
N GLY A 362 26.22 -4.35 -8.59
CA GLY A 362 25.06 -4.92 -7.91
C GLY A 362 23.78 -5.04 -8.74
N GLY A 363 22.92 -5.97 -8.32
CA GLY A 363 21.66 -6.29 -8.97
C GLY A 363 20.65 -6.72 -7.91
N SER A 364 20.92 -7.84 -7.23
CA SER A 364 20.14 -8.22 -6.05
C SER A 364 20.56 -7.44 -4.80
N VAL A 365 21.72 -7.75 -4.24
CA VAL A 365 22.21 -7.18 -2.98
C VAL A 365 23.65 -6.67 -3.14
N TRP A 366 23.94 -5.50 -2.59
CA TRP A 366 25.28 -4.95 -2.43
C TRP A 366 25.57 -4.67 -0.95
N ALA A 367 26.47 -5.44 -0.33
CA ALA A 367 26.84 -5.29 1.07
C ALA A 367 28.28 -4.76 1.23
N GLU A 368 28.51 -3.69 1.99
CA GLU A 368 29.81 -3.00 2.00
C GLU A 368 30.13 -2.25 3.31
N LYS A 369 31.39 -1.82 3.41
CA LYS A 369 31.92 -0.82 4.35
C LYS A 369 31.74 -1.13 5.83
N GLY A 370 31.72 -2.39 6.23
CA GLY A 370 31.66 -2.82 7.61
C GLY A 370 30.24 -2.88 8.17
N ALA A 371 29.21 -2.97 7.32
CA ALA A 371 27.85 -3.28 7.77
C ALA A 371 27.79 -4.74 8.27
N LEU A 372 27.14 -4.96 9.42
CA LEU A 372 26.83 -6.31 9.88
C LEU A 372 25.56 -6.79 9.18
N VAL A 373 25.71 -7.68 8.20
CA VAL A 373 24.61 -8.13 7.35
C VAL A 373 24.35 -9.62 7.49
N ASN A 374 23.08 -9.98 7.57
CA ASN A 374 22.56 -11.34 7.56
C ASN A 374 21.55 -11.46 6.41
N VAL A 375 21.91 -12.19 5.36
CA VAL A 375 21.11 -12.30 4.13
C VAL A 375 20.77 -13.77 3.89
N TYR A 376 19.51 -14.15 4.15
CA TYR A 376 19.04 -15.54 4.14
C TYR A 376 17.70 -15.72 3.44
N ASN A 377 17.45 -16.88 2.87
CA ASN A 377 16.15 -17.30 2.34
C ASN A 377 15.57 -16.37 1.26
N ASN A 378 16.38 -15.53 0.62
CA ASN A 378 15.88 -14.66 -0.44
C ASN A 378 15.78 -15.45 -1.74
N LEU A 379 14.71 -15.21 -2.51
CA LEU A 379 14.51 -15.75 -3.85
C LEU A 379 14.92 -14.69 -4.86
N VAL A 380 16.05 -14.89 -5.51
CA VAL A 380 16.63 -13.98 -6.50
C VAL A 380 16.45 -14.59 -7.89
N ILE A 381 15.61 -13.96 -8.70
CA ILE A 381 15.33 -14.40 -10.05
C ILE A 381 15.66 -13.34 -11.08
N ASN A 382 16.31 -13.76 -12.17
CA ASN A 382 16.64 -12.89 -13.31
C ASN A 382 17.32 -11.57 -12.92
N ALA A 383 17.88 -11.42 -11.72
CA ALA A 383 18.65 -10.24 -11.35
C ALA A 383 19.96 -10.25 -12.12
N MET A 384 20.51 -9.06 -12.41
CA MET A 384 21.77 -8.96 -13.14
C MET A 384 22.91 -9.67 -12.39
N PHE A 385 22.90 -9.61 -11.07
CA PHE A 385 23.87 -10.31 -10.23
C PHE A 385 23.20 -10.90 -8.99
N ARG A 386 23.77 -12.03 -8.54
CA ARG A 386 23.55 -12.56 -7.19
C ARG A 386 24.05 -11.56 -6.13
N THR A 387 23.95 -11.91 -4.85
CA THR A 387 24.49 -11.04 -3.80
C THR A 387 25.97 -10.78 -4.02
N LYS A 388 26.35 -9.50 -3.96
CA LYS A 388 27.74 -9.04 -4.08
C LYS A 388 28.19 -8.34 -2.80
N ALA A 389 29.42 -8.60 -2.41
CA ALA A 389 30.12 -7.97 -1.31
C ALA A 389 31.60 -7.83 -1.69
N PRO A 390 32.13 -6.62 -1.94
CA PRO A 390 33.57 -6.44 -2.12
C PRO A 390 34.32 -6.97 -0.90
N SER A 391 35.53 -7.47 -1.08
CA SER A 391 36.38 -7.96 0.03
C SER A 391 35.69 -8.95 0.99
N TRP A 392 34.73 -9.74 0.49
CA TRP A 392 33.96 -10.70 1.29
C TRP A 392 34.87 -11.60 2.15
N GLN A 393 34.64 -11.58 3.47
CA GLN A 393 35.42 -12.30 4.49
C GLN A 393 36.93 -12.00 4.51
N LYS A 394 37.36 -10.87 3.93
CA LYS A 394 38.76 -10.45 3.88
C LYS A 394 39.00 -9.13 4.60
N ASP A 395 38.18 -8.13 4.33
CA ASP A 395 38.33 -6.78 4.88
C ASP A 395 36.98 -6.08 5.00
N ALA A 396 36.78 -5.38 6.13
CA ALA A 396 35.54 -4.66 6.45
C ALA A 396 35.59 -3.16 6.09
N THR A 397 36.71 -2.66 5.55
CA THR A 397 36.84 -1.27 5.08
C THR A 397 36.04 -1.10 3.79
N ASP A 398 36.24 -2.02 2.84
CA ASP A 398 35.47 -2.06 1.59
C ASP A 398 34.29 -3.04 1.72
N GLY A 399 34.52 -4.22 2.30
CA GLY A 399 33.52 -5.26 2.47
C GLY A 399 32.63 -5.09 3.70
N PRO A 400 31.62 -5.93 3.89
CA PRO A 400 30.81 -5.93 5.10
C PRO A 400 31.62 -6.40 6.31
N ASP A 401 31.04 -6.31 7.52
CA ASP A 401 31.64 -6.83 8.75
C ASP A 401 31.99 -8.31 8.59
N LEU A 402 33.14 -8.75 9.14
CA LEU A 402 33.62 -10.13 8.99
C LEU A 402 32.69 -11.17 9.67
N ASN A 403 31.83 -10.75 10.60
CA ASN A 403 30.81 -11.58 11.21
C ASN A 403 29.53 -11.72 10.37
N SER A 404 29.42 -10.96 9.28
CA SER A 404 28.29 -11.02 8.36
C SER A 404 28.11 -12.41 7.78
N LYS A 405 26.85 -12.75 7.50
CA LYS A 405 26.45 -14.05 6.95
C LYS A 405 25.56 -13.85 5.74
N ILE A 406 25.97 -14.42 4.62
CA ILE A 406 25.22 -14.43 3.37
C ILE A 406 25.24 -15.86 2.90
N ASP A 407 24.11 -16.56 3.06
CA ASP A 407 23.99 -17.98 2.82
C ASP A 407 22.51 -18.36 2.66
N TYR A 408 22.19 -19.58 2.25
CA TYR A 408 20.80 -20.03 2.07
C TYR A 408 19.97 -19.08 1.19
N ASN A 409 20.49 -18.61 0.07
CA ASN A 409 19.72 -17.85 -0.92
C ASN A 409 19.48 -18.68 -2.18
N TYR A 410 18.37 -18.43 -2.86
CA TYR A 410 17.97 -19.13 -4.07
C TYR A 410 18.18 -18.25 -5.30
N TYR A 411 18.93 -18.74 -6.28
CA TYR A 411 19.29 -18.03 -7.50
C TYR A 411 18.85 -18.82 -8.73
N ALA A 412 17.92 -18.25 -9.50
CA ALA A 412 17.47 -18.84 -10.77
C ALA A 412 17.34 -17.79 -11.86
N ALA A 413 17.72 -18.13 -13.07
CA ALA A 413 17.61 -17.23 -14.20
C ALA A 413 17.02 -17.97 -15.39
N GLY A 414 16.07 -17.35 -16.08
CA GLY A 414 15.57 -17.82 -17.36
C GLY A 414 16.56 -17.56 -18.49
N ALA A 415 16.15 -17.87 -19.71
CA ALA A 415 16.98 -17.77 -20.92
C ALA A 415 16.98 -16.39 -21.59
N GLN A 416 16.31 -15.39 -21.00
CA GLN A 416 16.25 -14.04 -21.56
C GLN A 416 17.63 -13.41 -21.61
N THR A 417 17.89 -12.67 -22.69
CA THR A 417 19.12 -11.91 -22.88
C THR A 417 18.84 -10.42 -22.91
N SER A 418 19.77 -9.63 -22.39
CA SER A 418 19.75 -8.18 -22.52
C SER A 418 20.28 -7.74 -23.88
N ALA A 419 19.58 -6.81 -24.51
CA ALA A 419 20.00 -6.20 -25.78
C ALA A 419 20.97 -5.02 -25.60
N VAL A 420 21.32 -4.63 -24.37
CA VAL A 420 22.24 -3.52 -24.10
C VAL A 420 23.67 -3.95 -24.43
N PRO A 421 24.35 -3.32 -25.41
CA PRO A 421 25.68 -3.76 -25.88
C PRO A 421 26.73 -3.88 -24.78
N GLN A 422 26.68 -3.00 -23.79
CA GLN A 422 27.63 -2.97 -22.70
C GLN A 422 27.42 -4.10 -21.68
N HIS A 423 26.19 -4.61 -21.51
CA HIS A 423 25.98 -5.83 -20.70
C HIS A 423 26.71 -7.02 -21.32
N ILE A 424 26.66 -7.11 -22.66
CA ILE A 424 27.36 -8.13 -23.43
C ILE A 424 28.88 -7.92 -23.31
N ALA A 425 29.36 -6.68 -23.48
CA ALA A 425 30.80 -6.36 -23.35
C ALA A 425 31.37 -6.68 -21.95
N ASN A 426 30.54 -6.55 -20.90
CA ASN A 426 30.90 -6.91 -19.53
C ASN A 426 30.73 -8.41 -19.21
N GLY A 427 30.32 -9.23 -20.17
CA GLY A 427 30.11 -10.67 -19.99
C GLY A 427 28.88 -11.05 -19.17
N THR A 428 27.88 -10.18 -19.07
CA THR A 428 26.61 -10.44 -18.35
C THR A 428 25.43 -10.29 -19.30
N ALA A 429 25.31 -11.17 -20.29
CA ALA A 429 24.29 -11.06 -21.33
C ALA A 429 22.91 -11.55 -20.85
N ASN A 430 22.86 -12.45 -19.87
CA ASN A 430 21.64 -12.95 -19.23
C ASN A 430 21.80 -13.01 -17.70
N GLY A 431 20.72 -13.33 -16.98
CA GLY A 431 20.76 -13.43 -15.51
C GLY A 431 21.67 -14.52 -14.98
N TYR A 432 21.79 -15.65 -15.69
CA TYR A 432 22.65 -16.76 -15.26
C TYR A 432 24.14 -16.37 -15.27
N ASP A 433 24.58 -15.54 -16.21
CA ASP A 433 25.96 -15.06 -16.27
C ASP A 433 26.39 -14.38 -14.97
N GLY A 434 25.50 -13.60 -14.34
CA GLY A 434 25.76 -12.94 -13.07
C GLY A 434 25.72 -13.85 -11.84
N PHE A 435 25.32 -15.11 -12.00
CA PHE A 435 25.23 -16.10 -10.92
C PHE A 435 26.37 -17.12 -10.94
N LYS A 436 27.10 -17.24 -12.06
CA LYS A 436 28.26 -18.12 -12.25
C LYS A 436 29.34 -17.87 -11.19
N THR A 437 30.15 -18.90 -10.95
CA THR A 437 31.38 -18.80 -10.15
C THR A 437 32.41 -17.88 -10.82
N GLY A 438 33.18 -17.14 -10.02
CA GLY A 438 34.24 -16.26 -10.52
C GLY A 438 33.77 -14.85 -10.90
N VAL A 439 32.48 -14.53 -10.74
CA VAL A 439 31.98 -13.16 -10.87
C VAL A 439 32.59 -12.29 -9.77
N LYS A 440 33.20 -11.18 -10.17
CA LYS A 440 33.86 -10.25 -9.23
C LYS A 440 32.90 -9.82 -8.12
N ASP A 441 33.36 -9.89 -6.87
CA ASP A 441 32.64 -9.54 -5.64
C ASP A 441 31.40 -10.38 -5.35
N ALA A 442 31.08 -11.40 -6.14
CA ALA A 442 29.93 -12.26 -5.87
C ALA A 442 30.18 -13.17 -4.65
N VAL A 443 29.14 -13.36 -3.84
CA VAL A 443 29.18 -14.21 -2.65
C VAL A 443 28.52 -15.56 -2.95
N TYR A 444 29.22 -16.65 -2.62
CA TYR A 444 28.76 -18.02 -2.79
C TYR A 444 28.61 -18.66 -1.41
N GLY A 445 27.38 -18.64 -0.88
CA GLY A 445 27.04 -19.34 0.36
C GLY A 445 27.12 -20.85 0.18
N ALA A 446 27.49 -21.57 1.25
CA ALA A 446 27.64 -23.02 1.22
C ALA A 446 26.32 -23.75 0.99
N HIS A 447 25.19 -23.14 1.37
CA HIS A 447 23.84 -23.69 1.27
C HIS A 447 22.98 -22.91 0.28
N ASP A 448 23.57 -22.00 -0.50
CA ASP A 448 22.86 -21.34 -1.59
C ASP A 448 22.38 -22.39 -2.61
N ILE A 449 21.14 -22.25 -3.08
CA ILE A 449 20.63 -23.04 -4.21
C ILE A 449 20.78 -22.18 -5.46
N SER A 450 21.62 -22.60 -6.40
CA SER A 450 21.82 -21.88 -7.66
C SER A 450 21.53 -22.78 -8.84
N GLY A 451 20.88 -22.24 -9.87
CA GLY A 451 20.81 -22.87 -11.18
C GLY A 451 22.19 -23.10 -11.76
N THR A 452 22.33 -24.17 -12.54
CA THR A 452 23.58 -24.56 -13.23
C THR A 452 23.59 -24.14 -14.69
N ALA A 453 22.45 -23.69 -15.22
CA ALA A 453 22.29 -23.10 -16.54
C ALA A 453 21.10 -22.13 -16.54
N ALA A 454 20.98 -21.34 -17.61
CA ALA A 454 19.76 -20.57 -17.85
C ALA A 454 18.55 -21.51 -18.07
N GLY A 455 17.42 -21.18 -17.45
CA GLY A 455 16.21 -22.00 -17.41
C GLY A 455 16.18 -23.06 -16.29
N ASP A 456 17.31 -23.31 -15.62
CA ASP A 456 17.36 -24.21 -14.47
C ASP A 456 16.71 -23.57 -13.23
N LYS A 457 16.27 -24.41 -12.29
CA LYS A 457 15.78 -23.98 -10.97
C LYS A 457 14.59 -23.01 -11.04
N ASP A 458 13.73 -23.13 -12.05
CA ASP A 458 12.48 -22.35 -12.12
C ASP A 458 11.71 -22.47 -10.78
N PRO A 459 11.41 -21.34 -10.11
CA PRO A 459 10.68 -21.35 -8.84
C PRO A 459 9.20 -21.75 -8.99
N LEU A 460 8.68 -21.95 -10.20
CA LEU A 460 7.31 -22.36 -10.48
C LEU A 460 6.27 -21.41 -9.86
N PHE A 461 6.34 -20.11 -10.18
CA PHE A 461 5.32 -19.17 -9.70
C PHE A 461 3.91 -19.53 -10.21
N VAL A 462 2.89 -19.19 -9.41
CA VAL A 462 1.48 -19.30 -9.77
C VAL A 462 1.21 -18.56 -11.07
N ASN A 463 1.62 -17.29 -11.15
CA ASN A 463 1.48 -16.48 -12.36
C ASN A 463 2.58 -15.42 -12.49
N PHE A 464 3.73 -15.80 -13.04
CA PHE A 464 4.76 -14.84 -13.47
C PHE A 464 5.52 -15.43 -14.66
N PRO A 465 5.79 -14.65 -15.73
CA PRO A 465 6.52 -15.14 -16.90
C PRO A 465 8.03 -15.26 -16.63
N PHE A 466 8.45 -16.22 -15.79
CA PHE A 466 9.85 -16.41 -15.37
C PHE A 466 10.84 -16.46 -16.54
N ALA A 467 10.49 -17.16 -17.62
CA ALA A 467 11.36 -17.37 -18.78
C ALA A 467 11.23 -16.32 -19.89
N THR A 468 10.21 -15.44 -19.84
CA THR A 468 9.90 -14.52 -20.94
C THR A 468 9.74 -13.06 -20.54
N ASN A 469 9.68 -12.73 -19.24
CA ASN A 469 9.74 -11.34 -18.78
C ASN A 469 11.08 -10.71 -19.17
N GLY A 470 11.04 -9.54 -19.82
CA GLY A 470 12.25 -8.87 -20.28
C GLY A 470 13.08 -8.32 -19.12
N LEU A 471 14.40 -8.46 -19.21
CA LEU A 471 15.32 -8.06 -18.15
C LEU A 471 15.33 -6.54 -17.89
N LEU A 472 14.93 -5.73 -18.88
CA LEU A 472 14.81 -4.27 -18.78
C LEU A 472 13.37 -3.80 -18.49
N ASP A 473 12.40 -4.73 -18.47
CA ASP A 473 11.00 -4.38 -18.27
C ASP A 473 10.79 -3.89 -16.85
N PHE A 474 10.11 -2.75 -16.71
CA PHE A 474 9.74 -2.19 -15.41
C PHE A 474 8.21 -2.11 -15.22
N ALA A 475 7.45 -2.45 -16.25
CA ALA A 475 6.00 -2.51 -16.17
C ALA A 475 5.58 -3.68 -15.27
N TYR A 476 4.80 -3.38 -14.24
CA TYR A 476 4.24 -4.34 -13.30
C TYR A 476 2.74 -4.48 -13.53
N THR A 477 2.20 -5.69 -13.39
CA THR A 477 0.76 -5.94 -13.43
C THR A 477 0.29 -6.63 -12.15
N SER A 478 -0.86 -6.21 -11.64
CA SER A 478 -1.50 -6.82 -10.46
C SER A 478 -2.03 -8.23 -10.74
N THR A 479 -2.05 -8.68 -12.00
CA THR A 479 -2.41 -10.06 -12.34
C THR A 479 -1.29 -11.05 -12.00
N TRP A 480 -0.05 -10.59 -11.82
CA TRP A 480 1.03 -11.47 -11.42
C TRP A 480 0.83 -11.98 -9.99
N ASN A 481 1.22 -13.23 -9.80
CA ASN A 481 1.16 -13.94 -8.54
C ASN A 481 2.48 -14.69 -8.33
N PHE A 482 3.27 -14.19 -7.39
CA PHE A 482 4.60 -14.70 -7.03
C PHE A 482 4.56 -15.79 -5.96
N HIS A 483 3.38 -16.29 -5.58
CA HIS A 483 3.28 -17.51 -4.79
C HIS A 483 3.85 -18.69 -5.56
N LEU A 484 4.46 -19.63 -4.84
CA LEU A 484 5.09 -20.81 -5.41
C LEU A 484 4.05 -21.90 -5.62
N LYS A 485 4.07 -22.58 -6.77
CA LYS A 485 3.25 -23.78 -6.98
C LYS A 485 3.75 -24.93 -6.11
N ALA A 486 2.85 -25.86 -5.80
CA ALA A 486 3.23 -27.15 -5.23
C ALA A 486 4.30 -27.82 -6.10
N GLY A 487 5.33 -28.39 -5.45
CA GLY A 487 6.48 -28.98 -6.14
C GLY A 487 7.56 -27.98 -6.56
N SER A 488 7.41 -26.69 -6.24
CA SER A 488 8.47 -25.71 -6.45
C SER A 488 9.75 -26.11 -5.72
N PRO A 489 10.92 -26.10 -6.40
CA PRO A 489 12.21 -26.31 -5.76
C PRO A 489 12.57 -25.23 -4.72
N ALA A 490 11.91 -24.06 -4.77
CA ALA A 490 12.10 -22.98 -3.80
C ALA A 490 11.33 -23.21 -2.49
N LEU A 491 10.58 -24.32 -2.34
CA LEU A 491 9.88 -24.66 -1.10
C LEU A 491 10.74 -25.42 -0.07
N THR A 492 11.95 -25.85 -0.43
CA THR A 492 12.78 -26.72 0.41
C THR A 492 14.22 -26.24 0.47
N GLY A 493 14.84 -26.31 1.65
CA GLY A 493 16.26 -26.00 1.84
C GLY A 493 16.55 -24.62 2.42
N ALA A 494 15.51 -23.83 2.72
CA ALA A 494 15.67 -22.56 3.42
C ALA A 494 16.09 -22.76 4.89
N LYS A 495 16.81 -21.79 5.44
CA LYS A 495 17.26 -21.77 6.84
C LYS A 495 16.08 -21.57 7.78
N THR A 496 15.95 -22.41 8.82
CA THR A 496 14.79 -22.40 9.73
C THR A 496 15.03 -21.69 11.06
N ASP A 497 16.28 -21.43 11.41
CA ASP A 497 16.75 -20.85 12.68
C ASP A 497 17.24 -19.39 12.51
N VAL A 498 16.70 -18.67 11.53
CA VAL A 498 16.92 -17.22 11.41
C VAL A 498 16.20 -16.51 12.56
N VAL A 499 16.93 -15.67 13.31
CA VAL A 499 16.37 -14.90 14.44
C VAL A 499 16.31 -13.41 14.05
N PRO A 500 15.14 -12.87 13.67
CA PRO A 500 14.97 -11.45 13.41
C PRO A 500 15.26 -10.63 14.67
N TYR A 501 15.78 -9.41 14.49
CA TYR A 501 16.13 -8.53 15.61
C TYR A 501 14.91 -8.14 16.46
N PHE A 502 13.75 -7.96 15.84
CA PHE A 502 12.55 -7.46 16.50
C PHE A 502 11.45 -8.51 16.68
N ILE A 503 11.78 -9.82 16.61
CA ILE A 503 10.78 -10.89 16.78
C ILE A 503 10.20 -10.94 18.21
N THR A 504 11.05 -10.73 19.23
CA THR A 504 10.64 -10.81 20.64
C THR A 504 10.17 -9.45 21.15
N THR A 505 10.98 -8.41 21.00
CA THR A 505 10.75 -7.08 21.59
C THR A 505 9.89 -6.17 20.72
N GLY A 506 9.92 -6.36 19.40
CA GLY A 506 9.29 -5.46 18.44
C GLY A 506 9.90 -4.05 18.40
N VAL A 507 9.27 -3.20 17.60
CA VAL A 507 9.46 -1.75 17.53
C VAL A 507 8.11 -1.12 17.89
N THR A 508 8.06 -0.35 18.98
CA THR A 508 6.83 0.33 19.42
C THR A 508 6.69 1.68 18.75
N VAL A 509 5.64 1.83 17.92
CA VAL A 509 5.25 3.08 17.25
C VAL A 509 3.82 3.44 17.62
N ASN A 510 3.58 4.68 18.03
CA ASN A 510 2.25 5.16 18.45
C ASN A 510 1.59 4.25 19.52
N GLY A 511 2.36 3.81 20.51
CA GLY A 511 1.92 2.90 21.57
C GLY A 511 1.64 1.45 21.12
N THR A 512 1.79 1.13 19.83
CA THR A 512 1.58 -0.22 19.28
C THR A 512 2.93 -0.89 19.00
N THR A 513 3.14 -2.11 19.48
CA THR A 513 4.37 -2.87 19.21
C THR A 513 4.24 -3.71 17.94
N TYR A 514 5.06 -3.41 16.95
CA TYR A 514 5.16 -4.16 15.69
C TYR A 514 6.32 -5.14 15.79
N LYS A 515 6.12 -6.40 15.42
CA LYS A 515 7.14 -7.46 15.49
C LYS A 515 7.57 -7.86 14.09
N SER A 516 8.85 -8.17 13.94
CA SER A 516 9.34 -8.79 12.71
C SER A 516 8.73 -10.19 12.55
N PRO A 517 8.30 -10.57 11.34
CA PRO A 517 7.79 -11.90 11.08
C PRO A 517 8.91 -12.95 11.26
N ALA A 518 8.55 -14.16 11.70
CA ALA A 518 9.49 -15.27 11.68
C ALA A 518 9.91 -15.59 10.24
N ALA A 519 11.14 -16.08 10.04
CA ALA A 519 11.57 -16.56 8.73
C ALA A 519 10.80 -17.85 8.35
N SER A 520 10.50 -18.00 7.08
CA SER A 520 9.80 -19.17 6.55
C SER A 520 10.78 -20.23 6.06
N ALA A 521 10.34 -21.49 6.07
CA ALA A 521 11.10 -22.64 5.58
C ALA A 521 11.11 -22.78 4.04
N PHE A 522 10.73 -21.73 3.31
CA PHE A 522 10.83 -21.61 1.85
C PHE A 522 11.64 -20.36 1.48
N PHE A 523 12.11 -20.28 0.24
CA PHE A 523 12.79 -19.08 -0.27
C PHE A 523 11.81 -18.07 -0.86
N GLY A 524 12.07 -16.79 -0.63
CA GLY A 524 11.24 -15.70 -1.12
C GLY A 524 10.13 -15.28 -0.16
N ALA A 525 9.35 -14.31 -0.62
CA ALA A 525 8.29 -13.65 0.15
C ALA A 525 6.96 -14.39 0.15
N PHE A 526 6.75 -15.33 -0.77
CA PHE A 526 5.45 -15.95 -0.98
C PHE A 526 5.59 -17.46 -1.04
N GLY A 527 4.89 -18.17 -0.15
CA GLY A 527 4.81 -19.63 -0.13
C GLY A 527 3.76 -20.16 -1.11
N THR A 528 3.07 -21.26 -0.77
CA THR A 528 2.08 -21.89 -1.67
C THR A 528 0.68 -21.28 -1.69
N ASN A 529 0.36 -20.38 -0.74
CA ASN A 529 -1.03 -19.98 -0.46
C ASN A 529 -1.29 -18.50 -0.68
#